data_AF-A0A1E7RSF4-F1
#
_entry.id   AF-A0A1E7RSF4-F1
#
_cell.length_a   1.000
_cell.length_b   1.000
_cell.length_c   1.000
_cell.angle_alpha   90.00
_cell.angle_beta   90.00
_cell.angle_gamma   90.00
#
_symmetry.space_group_name_H-M   'P 1'
#
loop_
_entity.id
_entity.type
_entity.pdbx_description
1 polymer ?
#
loop_
_entity_poly.entity_id
_entity_poly.type
_entity_poly.pdbx_seq_one_letter_code
_entity_poly.pdbx_strand_id
1 'polypeptide(L)'
;MDQPASKTPLSAHPAEDIRFQRHIAIILRAQLLNHGLDMPGCEVAYLGAHWATNGNCELAWEAARRHQLQMLGDATDIVPTGRDARSDRSGMSSAELERRRTARQALIHKARALVNPFAVQSRQGDGELLLGNADLERAA
;
A
#
# COMPACT_ATOMS: atom_id res chain seq x y z
N MET A 1 -39.43 -5.85 34.14
CA MET A 1 -38.25 -5.02 33.78
C MET A 1 -37.94 -5.33 32.34
N ASP A 2 -38.35 -4.46 31.43
CA ASP A 2 -38.18 -4.65 30.00
C ASP A 2 -36.77 -4.23 29.59
N GLN A 3 -35.99 -5.17 29.06
CA GLN A 3 -34.75 -4.87 28.35
C GLN A 3 -35.11 -4.04 27.10
N PRO A 4 -34.45 -2.90 26.84
CA PRO A 4 -34.60 -2.26 25.53
C PRO A 4 -33.98 -3.19 24.49
N ALA A 5 -34.82 -3.68 23.58
CA ALA A 5 -34.42 -4.46 22.43
C ALA A 5 -33.19 -3.82 21.78
N SER A 6 -32.13 -4.63 21.64
CA SER A 6 -30.95 -4.26 20.85
C SER A 6 -31.44 -3.81 19.48
N LYS A 7 -31.34 -2.50 19.20
CA LYS A 7 -31.64 -1.94 17.88
C LYS A 7 -30.67 -2.61 16.92
N THR A 8 -31.14 -3.61 16.18
CA THR A 8 -30.49 -4.04 14.96
C THR A 8 -30.27 -2.79 14.12
N PRO A 9 -29.02 -2.43 13.75
CA PRO A 9 -28.80 -1.25 12.94
C PRO A 9 -29.65 -1.39 11.69
N LEU A 10 -30.53 -0.41 11.46
CA LEU A 10 -31.29 -0.25 10.23
C LEU A 10 -30.31 -0.48 9.08
N SER A 11 -30.56 -1.51 8.28
CA SER A 11 -29.82 -1.83 7.05
C SER A 11 -29.59 -0.53 6.28
N ALA A 12 -28.37 -0.01 6.35
CA ALA A 12 -27.97 1.18 5.60
C ALA A 12 -28.34 0.94 4.14
N HIS A 13 -28.95 1.92 3.48
CA HIS A 13 -29.26 1.77 2.06
C HIS A 13 -27.94 1.48 1.34
N PRO A 14 -27.83 0.52 0.40
CA PRO A 14 -26.55 0.17 -0.23
C PRO A 14 -25.78 1.37 -0.82
N ALA A 15 -26.50 2.44 -1.17
CA ALA A 15 -25.90 3.71 -1.59
C ALA A 15 -25.12 4.45 -0.49
N GLU A 16 -25.48 4.31 0.79
CA GLU A 16 -24.75 4.86 1.93
C GLU A 16 -23.41 4.14 2.12
N ASP A 17 -23.39 2.81 1.99
CA ASP A 17 -22.16 2.03 2.01
C ASP A 17 -21.21 2.44 0.88
N ILE A 18 -21.74 2.64 -0.34
CA ILE A 18 -20.96 3.13 -1.48
C ILE A 18 -20.39 4.54 -1.21
N ARG A 19 -21.18 5.44 -0.60
CA ARG A 19 -20.71 6.78 -0.24
C ARG A 19 -19.60 6.71 0.81
N PHE A 20 -19.77 5.87 1.82
CA PHE A 20 -18.78 5.66 2.88
C PHE A 20 -17.48 5.09 2.31
N GLN A 21 -17.55 4.05 1.46
CA GLN A 21 -16.39 3.48 0.78
C GLN A 21 -15.65 4.51 -0.09
N ARG A 22 -16.38 5.37 -0.82
CA ARG A 22 -15.78 6.46 -1.61
C ARG A 22 -15.05 7.47 -0.72
N HIS A 23 -15.62 7.81 0.43
CA HIS A 23 -15.00 8.73 1.38
C HIS A 23 -13.71 8.15 1.96
N ILE A 24 -13.74 6.88 2.38
CA ILE A 24 -12.55 6.15 2.84
C ILE A 24 -11.47 6.13 1.77
N ALA A 25 -11.82 5.84 0.51
CA ALA A 25 -10.86 5.78 -0.58
C ALA A 25 -10.10 7.10 -0.78
N ILE A 26 -10.78 8.25 -0.62
CA ILE A 26 -10.14 9.58 -0.70
C ILE A 26 -9.13 9.77 0.45
N ILE A 27 -9.52 9.46 1.68
CA ILE A 27 -8.65 9.59 2.85
C ILE A 27 -7.44 8.67 2.73
N LEU A 28 -7.69 7.40 2.37
CA LEU A 28 -6.65 6.40 2.19
C LEU A 28 -5.66 6.82 1.11
N ARG A 29 -6.14 7.33 -0.03
CA ARG A 29 -5.26 7.83 -1.09
C ARG A 29 -4.34 8.94 -0.59
N ALA A 30 -4.87 9.88 0.19
CA ALA A 30 -4.05 10.94 0.78
C ALA A 30 -3.00 10.40 1.76
N GLN A 31 -3.36 9.40 2.57
CA GLN A 31 -2.42 8.75 3.49
C GLN A 31 -1.31 8.00 2.74
N LEU A 32 -1.67 7.19 1.73
CA LEU A 32 -0.71 6.45 0.91
C LEU A 32 0.26 7.41 0.22
N LEU A 33 -0.24 8.52 -0.33
CA LEU A 33 0.58 9.58 -0.91
C LEU A 33 1.61 10.14 0.09
N ASN A 34 1.18 10.44 1.33
CA ASN A 34 2.08 10.92 2.39
C ASN A 34 3.14 9.88 2.78
N HIS A 35 2.85 8.59 2.61
CA HIS A 35 3.80 7.49 2.80
C HIS A 35 4.65 7.20 1.55
N GLY A 36 4.55 8.00 0.48
CA GLY A 36 5.34 7.85 -0.74
C GLY A 36 4.78 6.83 -1.74
N LEU A 37 3.55 6.36 -1.52
CA LEU A 37 2.78 5.53 -2.45
C LEU A 37 1.85 6.42 -3.28
N ASP A 38 2.37 6.96 -4.38
CA ASP A 38 1.75 8.01 -5.19
C ASP A 38 1.22 7.54 -6.55
N MET A 39 1.49 6.29 -6.95
CA MET A 39 0.97 5.74 -8.20
C MET A 39 -0.56 5.59 -8.17
N PRO A 40 -1.25 5.83 -9.30
CA PRO A 40 -2.69 5.67 -9.39
C PRO A 40 -3.08 4.20 -9.15
N GLY A 41 -4.10 3.98 -8.32
CA GLY A 41 -4.61 2.65 -8.00
C GLY A 41 -3.93 1.98 -6.80
N CYS A 42 -2.96 2.62 -6.14
CA CYS A 42 -2.40 2.14 -4.87
C CYS A 42 -3.49 1.95 -3.81
N GLU A 43 -4.47 2.87 -3.74
CA GLU A 43 -5.62 2.79 -2.83
C GLU A 43 -6.53 1.60 -3.14
N VAL A 44 -6.68 1.25 -4.42
CA VAL A 44 -7.49 0.10 -4.86
C VAL A 44 -6.77 -1.20 -4.51
N ALA A 45 -5.47 -1.27 -4.77
CA ALA A 45 -4.64 -2.42 -4.39
C ALA A 45 -4.63 -2.64 -2.87
N TYR A 46 -4.54 -1.55 -2.09
CA TYR A 46 -4.67 -1.59 -0.64
C TYR A 46 -6.03 -2.15 -0.21
N LEU A 47 -7.13 -1.56 -0.67
CA LEU A 47 -8.49 -1.96 -0.26
C LEU A 47 -8.80 -3.41 -0.67
N GLY A 48 -8.40 -3.80 -1.88
CA GLY A 48 -8.57 -5.17 -2.36
C GLY A 48 -7.86 -6.19 -1.46
N ALA A 49 -6.59 -5.93 -1.12
CA ALA A 49 -5.85 -6.79 -0.21
C ALA A 49 -6.39 -6.74 1.22
N HIS A 50 -6.78 -5.57 1.72
CA HIS A 50 -7.39 -5.40 3.04
C HIS A 50 -8.67 -6.24 3.16
N TRP A 51 -9.57 -6.19 2.18
CA TRP A 51 -10.78 -7.01 2.20
C TRP A 51 -10.49 -8.51 2.02
N ALA A 52 -9.53 -8.87 1.17
CA ALA A 52 -9.16 -10.28 0.96
C ALA A 52 -8.48 -10.92 2.19
N THR A 53 -7.87 -10.11 3.06
CA THR A 53 -7.10 -10.57 4.23
C THR A 53 -7.80 -10.27 5.56
N ASN A 54 -9.12 -10.09 5.55
CA ASN A 54 -9.93 -9.79 6.73
C ASN A 54 -9.42 -8.58 7.54
N GLY A 55 -8.93 -7.55 6.85
CA GLY A 55 -8.49 -6.29 7.45
C GLY A 55 -7.01 -6.22 7.80
N ASN A 56 -6.16 -7.11 7.30
CA ASN A 56 -4.73 -7.05 7.57
C ASN A 56 -4.06 -5.85 6.85
N CYS A 57 -3.82 -4.78 7.60
CA CYS A 57 -3.20 -3.54 7.11
C CYS A 57 -1.75 -3.72 6.65
N GLU A 58 -0.99 -4.64 7.25
CA GLU A 58 0.39 -4.91 6.83
C GLU A 58 0.42 -5.47 5.40
N LEU A 59 -0.37 -6.50 5.14
CA LEU A 59 -0.49 -7.11 3.81
C LEU A 59 -1.11 -6.16 2.80
N ALA A 60 -2.08 -5.34 3.23
CA ALA A 60 -2.70 -4.33 2.39
C ALA A 60 -1.70 -3.25 1.96
N TRP A 61 -0.86 -2.78 2.88
CA TRP A 61 0.19 -1.82 2.59
C TRP A 61 1.24 -2.41 1.63
N GLU A 62 1.65 -3.67 1.84
CA GLU A 62 2.56 -4.36 0.91
C GLU A 62 1.95 -4.56 -0.47
N ALA A 63 0.64 -4.78 -0.58
CA ALA A 63 -0.04 -4.86 -1.86
C ALA A 63 0.01 -3.52 -2.61
N ALA A 64 -0.23 -2.40 -1.92
CA ALA A 64 -0.10 -1.06 -2.51
C ALA A 64 1.33 -0.77 -2.96
N ARG A 65 2.34 -1.12 -2.15
CA ARG A 65 3.75 -0.98 -2.51
C ARG A 65 4.12 -1.81 -3.74
N ARG A 66 3.66 -3.07 -3.81
CA ARG A 66 3.87 -3.93 -4.99
C ARG A 66 3.19 -3.38 -6.24
N HIS A 67 1.97 -2.84 -6.11
CA HIS A 67 1.26 -2.18 -7.21
C HIS A 67 2.06 -0.98 -7.76
N GLN A 68 2.60 -0.13 -6.88
CA GLN A 68 3.47 0.97 -7.31
C GLN A 68 4.70 0.48 -8.08
N LEU A 69 5.37 -0.57 -7.60
CA LEU A 69 6.53 -1.16 -8.29
C LEU A 69 6.13 -1.73 -9.66
N GLN A 70 4.98 -2.40 -9.75
CA GLN A 70 4.44 -2.90 -11.01
C GLN A 70 4.11 -1.77 -11.99
N MET A 71 3.59 -0.65 -11.50
CA MET A 71 3.25 0.51 -12.34
C MET A 71 4.47 1.29 -12.82
N LEU A 72 5.55 1.29 -12.05
CA LEU A 72 6.85 1.84 -12.47
C LEU A 72 7.49 1.01 -13.59
N GLY A 73 7.28 -0.30 -13.59
CA GLY A 73 7.90 -1.24 -14.53
C GLY A 73 9.42 -1.30 -14.37
N ASP A 74 10.11 -1.98 -15.29
CA ASP A 74 11.56 -2.07 -15.25
C ASP A 74 12.23 -0.85 -15.90
N ALA A 75 13.39 -0.46 -15.38
CA ALA A 75 14.20 0.60 -15.97
C ALA A 75 14.70 0.20 -17.37
N THR A 76 15.01 -1.07 -17.58
CA THR A 76 15.52 -1.62 -18.85
C THR A 76 14.52 -1.52 -20.00
N ASP A 77 13.22 -1.44 -19.71
CA ASP A 77 12.16 -1.34 -20.70
C ASP A 77 12.16 0.00 -21.45
N ILE A 78 12.90 1.00 -20.95
CA ILE A 78 13.12 2.26 -21.66
C ILE A 78 14.09 2.01 -22.80
N VAL A 79 13.58 1.93 -24.02
CA VAL A 79 14.34 1.63 -25.23
C VAL A 79 14.46 2.83 -26.18
N PRO A 80 15.52 2.89 -27.02
CA PRO A 80 15.78 4.03 -27.90
C PRO A 80 14.72 4.23 -29.00
N THR A 81 14.05 3.14 -29.41
CA THR A 81 13.17 3.08 -30.58
C THR A 81 11.72 3.47 -30.29
N GLY A 82 11.44 4.18 -29.19
CA GLY A 82 10.08 4.63 -28.87
C GLY A 82 9.12 3.49 -28.51
N ARG A 83 9.64 2.29 -28.22
CA ARG A 83 8.84 1.17 -27.68
C ARG A 83 8.76 1.21 -26.15
N ASP A 84 9.00 2.37 -25.54
CA ASP A 84 8.37 2.64 -24.24
C ASP A 84 6.88 2.62 -24.57
N ALA A 85 6.10 1.65 -24.07
CA ALA A 85 4.70 1.41 -24.48
C ALA A 85 3.73 2.60 -24.29
N ARG A 86 4.27 3.76 -23.87
CA ARG A 86 3.59 5.01 -23.56
C ARG A 86 4.19 6.23 -24.29
N SER A 87 5.18 6.07 -25.18
CA SER A 87 5.86 7.21 -25.83
C SER A 87 6.24 6.91 -27.29
N ASP A 88 5.37 7.29 -28.23
CA ASP A 88 5.58 7.24 -29.70
C ASP A 88 6.64 8.24 -30.23
N ARG A 89 7.62 8.65 -29.40
CA ARG A 89 8.69 9.56 -29.84
C ARG A 89 9.85 8.76 -30.41
N SER A 90 10.03 8.84 -31.73
CA SER A 90 11.26 8.42 -32.39
C SER A 90 12.43 9.31 -31.96
N GLY A 91 13.60 8.71 -31.73
CA GLY A 91 14.87 9.44 -31.67
C GLY A 91 15.30 9.98 -30.29
N MET A 92 15.33 9.13 -29.26
CA MET A 92 15.95 9.52 -27.98
C MET A 92 17.47 9.34 -28.05
N SER A 93 18.23 10.37 -27.67
CA SER A 93 19.69 10.27 -27.58
C SER A 93 20.10 9.30 -26.47
N SER A 94 21.28 8.66 -26.59
CA SER A 94 21.79 7.73 -25.57
C SER A 94 21.86 8.35 -24.17
N ALA A 95 22.22 9.63 -24.08
CA ALA A 95 22.28 10.37 -22.81
C ALA A 95 20.90 10.58 -22.18
N GLU A 96 19.88 10.92 -22.96
CA GLU A 96 18.52 11.09 -22.46
C GLU A 96 17.91 9.74 -22.04
N LEU A 97 18.19 8.68 -22.78
CA LEU A 97 17.78 7.33 -22.43
C LEU A 97 18.39 6.88 -21.10
N GLU A 98 19.70 7.07 -20.91
CA GLU A 98 20.37 6.72 -19.66
C GLU A 98 19.82 7.54 -18.48
N ARG A 99 19.58 8.84 -18.69
CA ARG A 99 18.95 9.71 -17.70
C ARG A 99 17.59 9.18 -17.25
N ARG A 100 16.75 8.75 -18.20
CA ARG A 100 15.41 8.21 -17.87
C ARG A 100 15.48 6.87 -17.16
N ARG A 101 16.39 5.98 -17.57
CA ARG A 101 16.63 4.70 -16.89
C ARG A 101 17.06 4.92 -15.45
N THR A 102 18.05 5.78 -15.25
CA THR A 102 18.52 6.17 -13.92
C THR A 102 17.40 6.78 -13.08
N ALA A 103 16.60 7.69 -13.66
CA ALA A 103 15.47 8.30 -12.95
C ALA A 103 14.41 7.26 -12.55
N ARG A 104 14.03 6.34 -13.45
CA ARG A 104 13.09 5.25 -13.13
C ARG A 104 13.67 4.32 -12.06
N GLN A 105 14.94 3.95 -12.17
CA GLN A 105 15.62 3.12 -11.20
C GLN A 105 15.65 3.77 -9.81
N ALA A 106 15.87 5.09 -9.74
CA ALA A 106 15.80 5.84 -8.48
C ALA A 106 14.40 5.79 -7.85
N LEU A 107 13.33 5.89 -8.65
CA LEU A 107 11.95 5.74 -8.16
C LEU A 107 11.67 4.33 -7.66
N ILE A 108 12.15 3.29 -8.35
CA ILE A 108 12.04 1.90 -7.92
C ILE A 108 12.75 1.71 -6.57
N HIS A 109 13.97 2.22 -6.43
CA HIS A 109 14.71 2.14 -5.16
C HIS A 109 13.99 2.89 -4.05
N LYS A 110 13.45 4.08 -4.32
CA LYS A 110 12.65 4.84 -3.35
C LYS A 110 11.44 4.04 -2.87
N ALA A 111 10.69 3.43 -3.80
CA ALA A 111 9.53 2.61 -3.47
C ALA A 111 9.91 1.34 -2.67
N ARG A 112 11.00 0.66 -3.03
CA ARG A 112 11.52 -0.51 -2.28
C ARG A 112 12.00 -0.15 -0.87
N ALA A 113 12.56 1.04 -0.71
CA ALA A 113 13.06 1.53 0.57
C ALA A 113 11.95 2.00 1.52
N LEU A 114 10.70 2.14 1.05
CA LEU A 114 9.58 2.48 1.93
C LEU A 114 9.41 1.39 3.00
N VAL A 115 9.38 1.83 4.25
CA VAL A 115 9.14 0.98 5.42
C VAL A 115 7.63 0.85 5.62
N ASN A 116 7.17 -0.38 5.80
CA ASN A 116 5.79 -0.65 6.14
C ASN A 116 5.49 -0.16 7.57
N PRO A 117 4.60 0.83 7.74
CA PRO A 117 4.29 1.37 9.06
C PRO A 117 3.57 0.37 9.97
N PHE A 118 2.94 -0.66 9.40
CA PHE A 118 2.21 -1.69 10.13
C PHE A 118 3.06 -2.90 10.51
N ALA A 119 4.22 -3.10 9.89
CA ALA A 119 5.08 -4.27 10.16
C ALA A 119 5.65 -4.33 11.59
N VAL A 120 5.70 -3.19 12.30
CA VAL A 120 6.08 -3.14 13.73
C VAL A 120 4.88 -3.42 14.64
N GLN A 121 3.66 -3.15 14.16
CA GLN A 121 2.42 -3.33 14.92
C GLN A 121 1.95 -4.79 14.93
N SER A 122 2.42 -5.61 13.99
CA SER A 122 2.12 -7.05 13.88
C SER A 122 2.80 -7.94 14.94
N ARG A 123 3.56 -7.36 15.89
CA ARG A 123 4.07 -8.08 17.08
C ARG A 123 3.17 -7.93 18.31
N GLN A 124 1.97 -7.35 18.19
CA GLN A 124 1.04 -7.16 19.32
C GLN A 124 -0.26 -7.99 19.23
N GLY A 125 -0.28 -9.06 18.44
CA GLY A 125 -1.24 -10.16 18.53
C GLY A 125 -0.71 -11.29 17.65
N ASP A 126 -0.28 -12.43 18.16
CA ASP A 126 -1.02 -13.27 19.09
C ASP A 126 -0.54 -13.17 20.55
N GLY A 127 -1.35 -13.63 21.49
CA GLY A 127 -1.16 -13.47 22.93
C GLY A 127 0.28 -13.61 23.44
N GLU A 128 0.59 -12.77 24.43
CA GLU A 128 1.85 -12.64 25.17
C GLU A 128 2.98 -11.84 24.49
N LEU A 129 2.98 -10.55 24.81
CA LEU A 129 4.17 -9.71 24.82
C LEU A 129 5.18 -10.25 25.84
N LEU A 130 6.06 -11.15 25.40
CA LEU A 130 7.27 -11.52 26.13
C LEU A 130 8.27 -10.33 26.09
N LEU A 131 8.21 -9.49 27.11
CA LEU A 131 9.31 -8.58 27.47
C LEU A 131 10.30 -9.31 28.39
N GLY A 132 11.39 -9.85 27.83
CA GLY A 132 12.61 -10.13 28.60
C GLY A 132 13.32 -8.80 28.87
N ASN A 133 13.62 -8.42 30.11
CA ASN A 133 14.59 -9.04 31.01
C ASN A 133 14.03 -9.57 32.35
N ALA A 134 12.71 -9.56 32.55
CA ALA A 134 12.12 -9.90 33.84
C ALA A 134 12.21 -11.40 34.23
N ASP A 135 12.51 -12.29 33.26
CA ASP A 135 12.54 -13.75 33.48
C ASP A 135 13.95 -14.34 33.63
N LEU A 136 15.03 -13.57 33.45
CA LEU A 136 16.38 -14.08 33.73
C LEU A 136 16.68 -14.16 35.24
N GLU A 137 16.01 -13.37 36.07
CA GLU A 137 16.20 -13.38 37.53
C GLU A 137 15.30 -14.39 38.26
N ARG A 138 14.33 -15.01 37.57
CA ARG A 138 13.44 -16.02 38.17
C ARG A 138 13.88 -17.47 37.89
N ALA A 139 14.93 -17.64 37.07
CA ALA A 139 15.52 -18.93 36.70
C ALA A 139 16.93 -19.15 37.27
N ALA A 140 17.39 -18.28 38.17
CA ALA A 140 18.59 -18.45 39.00
C ALA A 140 18.17 -18.63 40.47
#